data_AF-A0A430E8U1-F1
#
_entry.id   AF-A0A430E8U1-F1
#
_cell.length_a   1.000
_cell.length_b   1.000
_cell.length_c   1.000
_cell.angle_alpha   90.00
_cell.angle_beta   90.00
_cell.angle_gamma   90.00
#
_symmetry.space_group_name_H-M   'P 1'
#
loop_
_entity.id
_entity.type
_entity.pdbx_description
1 polymer ?
#
loop_
_entity_poly.entity_id
_entity_poly.type
_entity_poly.pdbx_seq_one_letter_code
_entity_poly.pdbx_strand_id
1 'polypeptide(L)' 'MAISTEEEDTPIDGLIPNHFAYRLEGARFSRFQSETWKDVFGPATHYQFVTGWGCMDVLSGGSPSFSMVAQAS' A
#
# COMPACT_ATOMS: atom_id res chain seq x y z
N MET A 1 2.20 18.11 5.70
CA MET A 1 2.79 17.12 4.78
C MET A 1 3.25 15.95 5.61
N ALA A 2 2.76 14.74 5.35
CA ALA A 2 3.46 13.55 5.84
C ALA A 2 4.60 13.32 4.86
N ILE A 3 5.82 13.66 5.28
CA ILE A 3 7.01 13.22 4.56
C ILE A 3 7.00 11.70 4.69
N SER A 4 6.82 11.00 3.56
CA SER A 4 7.25 9.61 3.51
C SER A 4 8.73 9.64 3.84
N THR A 5 9.14 9.03 4.96
CA THR A 5 10.55 8.92 5.34
C THR A 5 11.26 7.82 4.55
N GLU A 6 10.55 7.16 3.64
CA GLU A 6 11.11 6.17 2.73
C GLU A 6 11.51 6.88 1.44
N GLU A 7 12.82 7.04 1.23
CA GLU A 7 13.39 7.37 -0.08
C GLU A 7 13.27 6.11 -0.94
N GLU A 8 12.30 6.09 -1.85
CA GLU A 8 12.12 5.01 -2.81
C GLU A 8 12.62 5.46 -4.18
N ASP A 9 13.61 4.75 -4.73
CA ASP A 9 14.26 5.00 -6.03
C ASP A 9 13.41 4.46 -7.21
N THR A 10 12.13 4.21 -6.95
CA THR A 10 11.18 3.66 -7.90
C THR A 10 10.72 4.75 -8.86
N PRO A 11 10.80 4.53 -10.20
CA PRO A 11 10.22 5.45 -11.16
C PRO A 11 8.74 5.71 -10.82
N ILE A 12 8.33 6.98 -10.77
CA ILE A 12 6.92 7.35 -10.58
C ILE A 12 6.18 7.05 -11.89
N ASP A 13 5.85 5.78 -12.10
CA ASP A 13 4.95 5.32 -13.14
C ASP A 13 3.58 5.09 -12.51
N GLY A 14 2.68 6.09 -12.53
CA GLY A 14 1.43 5.89 -11.78
C GLY A 14 0.47 7.05 -11.60
N LEU A 15 0.19 7.83 -12.65
CA LEU A 15 -1.02 8.66 -12.70
C LEU A 15 -2.04 8.07 -13.67
N ILE A 16 -2.21 6.75 -13.64
CA ILE A 16 -3.26 6.08 -14.41
C ILE A 16 -4.61 6.38 -13.75
N PRO A 17 -5.57 7.01 -14.44
CA PRO A 17 -6.89 7.28 -13.89
C PRO A 17 -7.53 5.98 -13.38
N ASN A 18 -8.18 6.04 -12.21
CA ASN A 18 -8.87 4.92 -11.55
C ASN A 18 -7.96 3.81 -10.98
N HIS A 19 -6.66 4.06 -10.80
CA HIS A 19 -5.79 3.19 -10.00
C HIS A 19 -5.74 3.67 -8.54
N PHE A 20 -6.40 2.92 -7.65
CA PHE A 20 -6.50 3.27 -6.22
C PHE A 20 -5.51 2.50 -5.33
N ALA A 21 -4.90 1.43 -5.84
CA ALA A 21 -3.84 0.71 -5.13
C ALA A 21 -2.91 -0.02 -6.10
N TYR A 22 -1.66 -0.20 -5.69
CA TYR A 22 -0.64 -0.99 -6.37
C TYR A 22 -0.24 -2.18 -5.51
N ARG A 23 0.03 -3.33 -6.14
CA ARG A 23 0.73 -4.44 -5.49
C ARG A 23 2.22 -4.19 -5.64
N LEU A 24 2.94 -4.20 -4.52
CA LEU A 24 4.39 -4.03 -4.48
C LEU A 24 5.07 -5.34 -4.08
N GLU A 25 6.26 -5.56 -4.62
CA GLU A 25 7.09 -6.71 -4.32
C GLU A 25 8.48 -6.24 -3.89
N GLY A 26 9.01 -6.79 -2.79
CA GLY A 26 10.36 -6.50 -2.34
C GLY A 26 10.59 -5.10 -1.73
N ALA A 27 9.53 -4.30 -1.54
CA ALA A 27 9.63 -3.00 -0.89
C ALA A 27 10.09 -3.12 0.58
N ARG A 28 10.77 -2.09 1.09
CA ARG A 28 11.38 -2.09 2.43
C ARG A 28 10.35 -2.38 3.52
N PHE A 29 9.20 -1.73 3.45
CA PHE A 29 8.07 -1.94 4.37
C PHE A 29 7.70 -3.41 4.55
N SER A 30 7.64 -4.19 3.47
CA SER A 30 7.33 -5.63 3.52
C SER A 30 8.45 -6.47 4.14
N ARG A 31 9.71 -6.12 3.87
CA ARG A 31 10.88 -6.94 4.25
C ARG A 31 11.26 -6.79 5.72
N PHE A 32 11.06 -5.60 6.28
CA PHE A 32 11.50 -5.25 7.63
C PHE A 32 10.46 -5.51 8.74
N GLN A 33 9.36 -6.21 8.43
CA GLN A 33 8.47 -6.73 9.47
C GLN A 33 9.19 -7.74 10.36
N SER A 34 8.74 -7.85 11.61
CA SER A 34 9.31 -8.83 12.55
C SER A 34 9.04 -10.27 12.09
N GLU A 35 9.97 -11.18 12.39
CA GLU A 35 9.81 -12.60 12.04
C GLU A 35 8.53 -13.19 12.66
N THR A 36 8.23 -12.87 13.92
CA THR A 36 6.98 -13.31 14.56
C THR A 36 5.73 -12.82 13.83
N TRP A 37 5.74 -11.60 13.30
CA TRP A 37 4.60 -11.10 12.51
C TRP A 37 4.46 -11.88 11.20
N LYS A 38 5.58 -12.14 10.51
CA LYS A 38 5.60 -12.94 9.28
C LYS A 38 5.12 -14.37 9.53
N ASP A 39 5.47 -14.97 10.67
CA ASP A 39 5.03 -16.32 11.04
C ASP A 39 3.52 -16.39 11.33
N VAL A 40 2.96 -15.35 11.96
CA VAL A 40 1.54 -15.35 12.37
C VAL A 40 0.61 -14.89 11.24
N PHE A 41 1.01 -13.88 10.46
CA PHE A 41 0.17 -13.22 9.46
C PHE A 41 0.59 -13.51 8.02
N GLY A 42 1.70 -14.22 7.81
CA GLY A 42 2.14 -14.65 6.50
C GLY A 42 1.30 -15.82 5.94
N PRO A 43 1.24 -15.98 4.61
CA PRO A 43 1.77 -15.07 3.59
C PRO A 43 0.90 -13.82 3.43
N ALA A 44 1.54 -12.65 3.37
CA ALA A 44 0.87 -11.37 3.16
C ALA A 44 1.38 -10.69 1.88
N THR A 45 0.46 -10.10 1.13
CA THR A 45 0.76 -9.28 -0.04
C THR A 45 0.87 -7.81 0.38
N HIS A 46 1.86 -7.10 -0.17
CA HIS A 46 2.00 -5.66 0.06
C HIS A 46 1.20 -4.89 -0.97
N TYR A 47 0.28 -4.07 -0.48
CA TYR A 47 -0.47 -3.10 -1.25
C TYR A 47 -0.13 -1.68 -0.83
N GLN A 48 0.07 -0.77 -1.79
CA GLN A 48 0.16 0.66 -1.55
C GLN A 48 -1.10 1.34 -2.09
N PHE A 49 -1.91 1.88 -1.19
CA PHE A 49 -3.14 2.60 -1.53
C PHE A 49 -2.84 4.06 -1.81
N VAL A 50 -3.35 4.59 -2.92
CA VAL A 50 -3.28 6.01 -3.25
C VAL A 50 -4.44 6.72 -2.54
N THR A 51 -4.10 7.69 -1.70
CA THR A 51 -5.06 8.51 -0.95
C THR A 51 -5.00 9.95 -1.45
N GLY A 52 -5.99 10.78 -1.09
CA GLY A 52 -6.03 12.19 -1.52
C GLY A 52 -4.84 13.06 -1.04
N TRP A 53 -3.99 12.56 -0.14
CA TRP A 53 -2.86 13.30 0.42
C TRP A 53 -1.51 12.56 0.37
N GLY A 54 -1.49 11.28 -0.02
CA GLY A 54 -0.28 10.45 -0.04
C GLY A 54 -0.59 8.98 -0.28
N CYS A 55 0.33 8.11 0.12
CA CYS A 55 0.15 6.66 0.01
C CYS A 55 0.01 6.00 1.39
N MET A 56 -0.66 4.84 1.43
CA MET A 56 -0.77 4.00 2.62
C MET A 56 -0.36 2.57 2.29
N ASP A 57 0.71 2.09 2.93
CA ASP A 57 1.20 0.73 2.79
C ASP A 57 0.46 -0.24 3.73
N VAL A 58 0.03 -1.36 3.17
CA VAL A 58 -0.76 -2.39 3.84
C VAL A 58 -0.21 -3.75 3.49
N LEU A 59 0.03 -4.60 4.50
CA LEU A 59 0.27 -6.03 4.32
C LEU A 59 -1.02 -6.79 4.63
N SER A 60 -1.52 -7.56 3.67
CA SER A 60 -2.77 -8.31 3.83
C SER A 60 -2.72 -9.64 3.09
N GLY A 61 -3.34 -10.67 3.68
CA GLY A 61 -3.63 -11.93 2.97
C GLY A 61 -4.83 -11.84 2.02
N GLY A 62 -5.62 -10.77 2.11
CA GLY A 62 -6.80 -10.52 1.26
C GLY A 62 -6.53 -9.52 0.14
N SER A 63 -7.37 -9.54 -0.90
CA SER A 63 -7.31 -8.58 -2.01
C SER A 63 -8.09 -7.28 -1.71
N PRO A 64 -7.61 -6.10 -2.15
CA PRO A 64 -8.34 -4.85 -2.04
C PRO A 64 -9.69 -4.91 -2.75
N SER A 65 -10.71 -4.27 -2.17
CA SER A 65 -12.01 -4.03 -2.81
C SER A 65 -12.37 -2.55 -2.68
N PHE A 66 -13.03 -2.02 -3.71
CA PHE A 66 -13.37 -0.60 -3.81
C PHE A 66 -14.85 -0.43 -4.12
N SER A 67 -15.47 0.56 -3.48
CA SER A 67 -16.87 0.94 -3.69
C SER A 67 -16.99 2.45 -3.65
N MET A 68 -17.77 3.03 -4.57
CA MET A 68 -18.13 4.45 -4.46
C MET A 68 -19.15 4.63 -3.35
N VAL A 69 -18.89 5.59 -2.45
CA VAL A 69 -19.82 5.99 -1.39
C VAL A 69 -20.41 7.35 -1.73
N ALA A 70 -21.70 7.53 -1.50
CA ALA A 70 -22.33 8.83 -1.64
C ALA A 70 -21.73 9.79 -0.61
N GLN A 71 -21.40 11.01 -1.05
CA GLN A 71 -20.92 12.04 -0.13
C GLN A 71 -22.07 12.45 0.79
N ALA A 72 -21.89 12.27 2.10
CA ALA A 72 -22.83 12.81 3.08
C ALA A 72 -22.81 14.35 2.99
N SER A 73 -24.01 14.92 2.87
CA SER A 73 -24.26 16.37 2.73
C SER A 73 -24.01 17.12 4.02
#